data_AF-A0A7C3VRF3-F1
#
_entry.id   AF-A0A7C3VRF3-F1
#
_cell.length_a   1.000
_cell.length_b   1.000
_cell.length_c   1.000
_cell.angle_alpha   90.00
_cell.angle_beta   90.00
_cell.angle_gamma   90.00
#
_symmetry.space_group_name_H-M   'P 1'
#
loop_
_entity.id
_entity.type
_entity.pdbx_description
1 polymer ?
#
loop_
_entity_poly.entity_id
_entity_poly.type
_entity_poly.pdbx_seq_one_letter_code
_entity_poly.pdbx_strand_id
1 'polypeptide(L)'
;MTQLGRLVRLDLRDTWKTEDRDFTPWLAEEDNLTLLGDTLGIDLELEAVEQNVGPFRADILCKDTLSNRWVLVENQLERTDHTHLGQLMTYAAGLDAVTIVWIAARAADEHRAAMDWLNEITDSEVRFFLLEVELWKIG
;
A
#
# COMPACT_ATOMS: atom_id res chain seq x y z
N MET A 1 5.57 28.59 30.06
CA MET A 1 5.73 28.02 28.71
C MET A 1 5.26 26.59 28.77
N THR A 2 4.41 26.14 27.84
CA THR A 2 3.97 24.74 27.79
C THR A 2 5.13 23.89 27.26
N GLN A 3 5.48 22.82 27.97
CA GLN A 3 6.51 21.88 27.51
C GLN A 3 5.89 20.96 26.45
N LEU A 4 6.47 20.96 25.25
CA LEU A 4 6.03 20.11 24.14
C LEU A 4 6.78 18.77 24.14
N GLY A 5 6.10 17.70 23.72
CA GLY A 5 6.72 16.39 23.49
C GLY A 5 7.64 16.39 22.27
N ARG A 6 8.62 15.48 22.24
CA ARG A 6 9.54 15.31 21.10
C ARG A 6 9.04 14.19 20.19
N LEU A 7 8.97 14.47 18.89
CA LEU A 7 8.74 13.44 17.88
C LEU A 7 9.97 12.53 17.76
N VAL A 8 9.73 11.23 17.82
CA VAL A 8 10.74 10.19 17.67
C VAL A 8 10.26 9.24 16.58
N ARG A 9 11.04 9.14 15.51
CA ARG A 9 10.80 8.13 14.47
C ARG A 9 11.15 6.76 15.04
N LEU A 10 10.25 5.80 14.84
CA LEU A 10 10.42 4.41 15.24
C LEU A 10 10.70 3.55 14.00
N ASP A 11 11.33 2.40 14.21
CA ASP A 11 11.33 1.35 13.19
C ASP A 11 9.92 0.77 13.11
N LEU A 12 9.43 0.46 11.91
CA LEU A 12 8.10 -0.13 11.75
C LEU A 12 8.01 -1.46 12.51
N ARG A 13 9.11 -2.23 12.55
CA ARG A 13 9.23 -3.51 13.25
C ARG A 13 9.19 -3.39 14.78
N ASP A 14 9.27 -2.18 15.34
CA ASP A 14 9.03 -1.96 16.76
C ASP A 14 7.55 -2.14 17.11
N THR A 15 6.63 -1.88 16.16
CA THR A 15 5.18 -2.01 16.34
C THR A 15 4.58 -3.19 15.58
N TRP A 16 4.95 -3.40 14.31
CA TRP A 16 4.43 -4.50 13.48
C TRP A 16 5.51 -5.55 13.25
N LYS A 17 5.36 -6.76 13.81
CA LYS A 17 6.35 -7.83 13.70
C LYS A 17 6.28 -8.53 12.35
N THR A 18 5.10 -8.71 11.78
CA THR A 18 4.94 -9.23 10.41
C THR A 18 3.83 -8.48 9.67
N GLU A 19 3.91 -8.48 8.34
CA GLU A 19 2.93 -7.90 7.45
C GLU A 19 1.56 -8.54 7.68
N ASP A 20 1.46 -9.84 7.42
CA ASP A 20 0.22 -10.65 7.45
C ASP A 20 -0.59 -10.55 8.75
N ARG A 21 0.08 -10.42 9.89
CA ARG A 21 -0.55 -10.47 11.23
C ARG A 21 -0.68 -9.13 11.91
N ASP A 22 0.17 -8.17 11.58
CA ASP A 22 0.22 -6.90 12.30
C ASP A 22 -0.02 -5.71 11.37
N PHE A 23 0.76 -5.57 10.29
CA PHE A 23 0.69 -4.37 9.45
C PHE A 23 -0.52 -4.37 8.52
N THR A 24 -0.78 -5.47 7.82
CA THR A 24 -1.91 -5.60 6.88
C THR A 24 -3.25 -5.43 7.60
N PRO A 25 -3.51 -6.08 8.76
CA PRO A 25 -4.78 -5.88 9.48
C PRO A 25 -4.94 -4.46 10.01
N TRP A 26 -3.85 -3.83 10.49
CA TRP A 26 -3.88 -2.43 10.93
C TRP A 26 -4.20 -1.50 9.76
N LEU A 27 -3.51 -1.67 8.62
CA LEU A 27 -3.71 -0.84 7.43
C LEU A 27 -5.14 -0.95 6.89
N ALA A 28 -5.77 -2.13 7.02
CA ALA A 28 -7.14 -2.40 6.61
C ALA A 28 -8.22 -1.84 7.55
N GLU A 29 -7.86 -1.26 8.71
CA GLU A 29 -8.83 -0.57 9.57
C GLU A 29 -9.43 0.65 8.85
N GLU A 30 -10.71 0.94 9.12
CA GLU A 30 -11.50 1.99 8.43
C GLU A 30 -10.81 3.36 8.45
N ASP A 31 -10.29 3.80 9.59
CA ASP A 31 -9.61 5.09 9.74
C ASP A 31 -8.31 5.14 8.91
N ASN A 32 -7.58 4.02 8.81
CA ASN A 32 -6.30 3.96 8.10
C ASN A 32 -6.51 3.86 6.59
N LEU A 33 -7.52 3.12 6.13
CA LEU A 33 -7.92 3.11 4.72
C LEU A 33 -8.48 4.45 4.27
N THR A 34 -9.23 5.15 5.15
CA THR A 34 -9.69 6.52 4.87
C THR A 34 -8.50 7.45 4.65
N LEU A 35 -7.49 7.41 5.54
CA LEU A 35 -6.28 8.21 5.39
C LEU A 35 -5.50 7.87 4.11
N LEU A 36 -5.40 6.58 3.76
CA LEU A 36 -4.76 6.14 2.51
C LEU A 36 -5.54 6.67 1.30
N GLY A 37 -6.87 6.54 1.31
CA GLY A 37 -7.75 7.05 0.26
C GLY A 37 -7.60 8.55 0.05
N ASP A 38 -7.64 9.34 1.12
CA ASP A 38 -7.41 10.79 1.09
C ASP A 38 -6.03 11.14 0.51
N THR A 39 -5.00 10.38 0.87
CA THR A 39 -3.62 10.57 0.36
C THR A 39 -3.54 10.30 -1.14
N LEU A 40 -4.27 9.30 -1.63
CA LEU A 40 -4.31 8.89 -3.03
C LEU A 40 -5.34 9.69 -3.86
N GLY A 41 -6.26 10.38 -3.23
CA GLY A 41 -7.39 11.05 -3.87
C GLY A 41 -8.45 10.09 -4.41
N ILE A 42 -8.68 8.96 -3.74
CA ILE A 42 -9.66 7.92 -4.08
C ILE A 42 -10.47 7.50 -2.84
N ASP A 43 -11.73 7.11 -3.02
CA ASP A 43 -12.58 6.68 -1.90
C ASP A 43 -12.54 5.15 -1.77
N LEU A 44 -11.81 4.65 -0.76
CA LEU A 44 -11.51 3.22 -0.61
C LEU A 44 -12.50 2.52 0.31
N GLU A 45 -13.18 1.50 -0.24
CA GLU A 45 -13.94 0.52 0.54
C GLU A 45 -13.18 -0.81 0.58
N LEU A 46 -12.98 -1.38 1.78
CA LEU A 46 -12.34 -2.68 1.94
C LEU A 46 -13.24 -3.80 1.41
N GLU A 47 -12.72 -4.62 0.50
CA GLU A 47 -13.39 -5.85 0.04
C GLU A 47 -12.86 -7.07 0.80
N ALA A 48 -11.54 -7.22 0.85
CA ALA A 48 -10.90 -8.38 1.48
C ALA A 48 -9.46 -8.09 1.91
N VAL A 49 -9.05 -8.79 2.96
CA VAL A 49 -7.63 -8.97 3.34
C VAL A 49 -7.22 -10.39 2.97
N GLU A 50 -5.98 -10.56 2.50
CA GLU A 50 -5.43 -11.85 2.08
C GLU A 50 -6.27 -12.53 0.97
N GLN A 51 -6.64 -11.72 -0.03
CA GLN A 51 -7.50 -12.10 -1.15
C GLN A 51 -6.81 -13.11 -2.05
N ASN A 52 -7.48 -14.23 -2.34
CA ASN A 52 -6.91 -15.26 -3.20
C ASN A 52 -6.72 -14.77 -4.64
N VAL A 53 -5.54 -15.03 -5.20
CA VAL A 53 -5.18 -14.89 -6.60
C VAL A 53 -4.56 -16.20 -7.09
N GLY A 54 -5.41 -17.12 -7.55
CA GLY A 54 -4.97 -18.48 -7.86
C GLY A 54 -4.39 -19.17 -6.60
N PRO A 55 -3.12 -19.62 -6.61
CA PRO A 55 -2.46 -20.20 -5.45
C PRO A 55 -1.84 -19.15 -4.49
N PHE A 56 -1.88 -17.87 -4.85
CA PHE A 56 -1.29 -16.77 -4.09
C PHE A 56 -2.36 -15.96 -3.36
N ARG A 57 -1.91 -15.01 -2.53
CA ARG A 57 -2.77 -14.12 -1.77
C ARG A 57 -2.23 -12.70 -1.88
N ALA A 58 -3.11 -11.77 -2.24
CA ALA A 58 -2.86 -10.33 -2.24
C ALA A 58 -3.19 -9.78 -0.84
N ASP A 59 -2.41 -8.81 -0.37
CA ASP A 59 -2.51 -8.32 1.01
C ASP A 59 -3.88 -7.70 1.27
N ILE A 60 -4.27 -6.70 0.46
CA ILE A 60 -5.54 -6.00 0.58
C ILE A 60 -6.13 -5.76 -0.81
N LEU A 61 -7.41 -6.11 -0.95
CA LEU A 61 -8.25 -5.70 -2.07
C LEU A 61 -9.28 -4.69 -1.56
N CYS A 62 -9.29 -3.52 -2.20
CA CYS A 62 -10.28 -2.48 -1.99
C CYS A 62 -11.03 -2.18 -3.29
N LYS A 63 -12.10 -1.42 -3.16
CA LYS A 63 -12.85 -0.87 -4.28
C LYS A 63 -12.88 0.65 -4.18
N ASP A 64 -12.61 1.33 -5.29
CA ASP A 64 -12.89 2.75 -5.40
C ASP A 64 -14.40 2.93 -5.59
N THR A 65 -15.08 3.53 -4.61
CA THR A 65 -16.55 3.67 -4.61
C THR A 65 -17.04 4.63 -5.71
N LEU A 66 -16.20 5.56 -6.17
CA LEU A 66 -16.56 6.56 -7.18
C LEU A 66 -16.50 5.98 -8.59
N SER A 67 -15.45 5.19 -8.87
CA SER A 67 -15.24 4.58 -10.19
C SER A 67 -15.72 3.13 -10.28
N ASN A 68 -16.04 2.51 -9.14
CA ASN A 68 -16.40 1.11 -8.98
C ASN A 68 -15.31 0.13 -9.48
N ARG A 69 -14.03 0.57 -9.44
CA ARG A 69 -12.86 -0.19 -9.91
C ARG A 69 -12.10 -0.81 -8.75
N TRP A 70 -11.42 -1.92 -9.03
CA TRP A 70 -10.59 -2.61 -8.05
C TRP A 70 -9.27 -1.88 -7.80
N VAL A 71 -8.90 -1.83 -6.52
CA VAL A 71 -7.66 -1.26 -6.00
C VAL A 71 -6.90 -2.36 -5.27
N LEU A 72 -5.75 -2.75 -5.80
CA LEU A 72 -4.82 -3.66 -5.14
C LEU A 72 -3.88 -2.86 -4.25
N VAL A 73 -3.73 -3.27 -2.98
CA VAL A 73 -2.70 -2.73 -2.08
C VAL A 73 -1.81 -3.87 -1.61
N GLU A 74 -0.50 -3.73 -1.81
CA GLU A 74 0.55 -4.61 -1.24
C GLU A 74 1.41 -3.78 -0.29
N ASN A 75 1.73 -4.33 0.88
CA ASN A 75 2.43 -3.61 1.94
C ASN A 75 3.66 -4.36 2.45
N GLN A 76 4.77 -3.64 2.60
CA GLN A 76 6.08 -4.20 2.96
C GLN A 76 6.72 -3.43 4.12
N LEU A 77 7.19 -4.12 5.17
CA LEU A 77 7.83 -3.47 6.32
C LEU A 77 9.31 -3.10 6.08
N GLU A 78 9.91 -3.53 4.95
CA GLU A 78 11.25 -3.16 4.53
C GLU A 78 11.29 -2.24 3.31
N ARG A 79 12.51 -2.05 2.78
CA ARG A 79 12.75 -1.48 1.47
C ARG A 79 12.14 -2.37 0.39
N THR A 80 11.44 -1.75 -0.55
CA THR A 80 10.94 -2.38 -1.79
C THR A 80 11.93 -3.37 -2.44
N ASP A 81 11.40 -4.50 -2.92
CA ASP A 81 12.15 -5.56 -3.61
C ASP A 81 11.47 -6.05 -4.90
N HIS A 82 12.17 -6.87 -5.69
CA HIS A 82 11.65 -7.41 -6.94
C HIS A 82 10.54 -8.45 -6.76
N THR A 83 10.44 -9.08 -5.58
CA THR A 83 9.39 -10.07 -5.30
C THR A 83 8.04 -9.37 -5.27
N HIS A 84 7.93 -8.30 -4.49
CA HIS A 84 6.71 -7.50 -4.39
C HIS A 84 6.39 -6.82 -5.71
N LEU A 85 7.39 -6.32 -6.45
CA LEU A 85 7.15 -5.81 -7.81
C LEU A 85 6.47 -6.85 -8.73
N GLY A 86 6.94 -8.10 -8.67
CA GLY A 86 6.31 -9.20 -9.43
C GLY A 86 4.90 -9.54 -8.94
N GLN A 87 4.67 -9.47 -7.62
CA GLN A 87 3.35 -9.66 -7.01
C GLN A 87 2.36 -8.61 -7.49
N LEU A 88 2.73 -7.32 -7.47
CA LEU A 88 1.89 -6.23 -7.99
C LEU A 88 1.38 -6.53 -9.40
N MET A 89 2.26 -6.94 -10.31
CA MET A 89 1.87 -7.24 -11.69
C MET A 89 0.98 -8.48 -11.79
N THR A 90 1.33 -9.54 -11.05
CA THR A 90 0.63 -10.82 -11.09
C THR A 90 -0.77 -10.70 -10.50
N TYR A 91 -0.90 -10.00 -9.37
CA TYR A 91 -2.13 -9.85 -8.64
C TYR A 91 -3.07 -8.86 -9.30
N ALA A 92 -2.55 -7.74 -9.82
CA ALA A 92 -3.36 -6.81 -10.58
C ALA A 92 -4.02 -7.48 -11.79
N ALA A 93 -3.24 -8.28 -12.54
CA ALA A 93 -3.76 -9.04 -13.67
C ALA A 93 -4.79 -10.12 -13.25
N GLY A 94 -4.57 -10.78 -12.11
CA GLY A 94 -5.46 -11.82 -11.60
C GLY A 94 -6.77 -11.29 -10.99
N LEU A 95 -6.78 -10.04 -10.53
CA LEU A 95 -7.92 -9.38 -9.89
C LEU A 95 -8.64 -8.38 -10.82
N ASP A 96 -8.12 -8.14 -12.02
CA ASP A 96 -8.56 -7.05 -12.90
C ASP A 96 -8.50 -5.68 -12.18
N ALA A 97 -7.47 -5.49 -11.37
CA ALA A 97 -7.22 -4.26 -10.64
C ALA A 97 -6.46 -3.26 -11.51
N VAL A 98 -7.02 -2.06 -11.64
CA VAL A 98 -6.45 -0.98 -12.45
C VAL A 98 -5.78 0.09 -11.59
N THR A 99 -6.01 0.10 -10.27
CA THR A 99 -5.22 0.90 -9.33
C THR A 99 -4.39 -0.02 -8.49
N ILE A 100 -3.08 0.20 -8.49
CA ILE A 100 -2.09 -0.64 -7.82
C ILE A 100 -1.32 0.26 -6.86
N VAL A 101 -1.31 -0.11 -5.58
CA VAL A 101 -0.71 0.66 -4.50
C VAL A 101 0.33 -0.21 -3.82
N TRP A 102 1.57 0.26 -3.79
CA TRP A 102 2.65 -0.38 -3.06
C TRP A 102 3.09 0.52 -1.90
N ILE A 103 2.96 0.02 -0.67
CA ILE A 103 3.37 0.74 0.53
C ILE A 103 4.60 0.06 1.10
N ALA A 104 5.68 0.81 1.33
CA ALA A 104 6.92 0.26 1.86
C ALA A 104 7.53 1.17 2.93
N ALA A 105 8.42 0.63 3.78
CA ALA A 105 9.20 1.47 4.69
C ALA A 105 10.17 2.39 3.94
N ARG A 106 10.63 1.94 2.76
CA ARG A 106 11.52 2.71 1.88
C ARG A 106 11.38 2.30 0.42
N ALA A 107 11.25 3.27 -0.46
CA ALA A 107 11.28 3.10 -1.90
C ALA A 107 12.73 3.04 -2.42
N ALA A 108 12.99 2.10 -3.31
CA ALA A 108 14.16 2.12 -4.17
C ALA A 108 13.94 3.11 -5.31
N ASP A 109 14.96 3.89 -5.67
CA ASP A 109 14.88 4.80 -6.83
C ASP A 109 14.56 4.03 -8.11
N GLU A 110 15.08 2.80 -8.26
CA GLU A 110 14.80 1.94 -9.40
C GLU A 110 13.36 1.44 -9.44
N HIS A 111 12.75 1.14 -8.29
CA HIS A 111 11.34 0.73 -8.24
C HIS A 111 10.41 1.91 -8.46
N ARG A 112 10.75 3.10 -7.96
CA ARG A 112 10.05 4.34 -8.33
C ARG A 112 10.11 4.56 -9.83
N ALA A 113 11.30 4.51 -10.43
CA ALA A 113 11.45 4.67 -11.88
C ALA A 113 10.67 3.61 -12.67
N ALA A 114 10.57 2.38 -12.15
CA ALA A 114 9.73 1.34 -12.75
C ALA A 114 8.23 1.67 -12.68
N MET A 115 7.73 2.16 -11.54
CA MET A 115 6.33 2.60 -11.41
C MET A 115 6.03 3.80 -12.32
N ASP A 116 6.94 4.77 -12.39
CA ASP A 116 6.82 5.93 -13.29
C ASP A 116 6.77 5.46 -14.75
N TRP A 117 7.68 4.58 -15.16
CA TRP A 117 7.69 4.00 -16.51
C TRP A 117 6.41 3.24 -16.82
N LEU A 118 5.89 2.43 -15.90
CA LEU A 118 4.63 1.71 -16.08
C LEU A 118 3.47 2.69 -16.31
N ASN A 119 3.34 3.73 -15.48
CA ASN A 119 2.33 4.78 -15.65
C ASN A 119 2.44 5.50 -17.01
N GLU A 120 3.66 5.68 -17.54
CA GLU A 120 3.87 6.31 -18.85
C GLU A 120 3.41 5.45 -20.03
N ILE A 121 3.53 4.12 -19.92
CA ILE A 121 3.25 3.19 -21.03
C ILE A 121 1.87 2.55 -20.98
N THR A 122 1.16 2.62 -19.86
CA THR A 122 -0.19 2.07 -19.70
C THR A 122 -1.28 3.08 -20.07
N ASP A 123 -2.51 2.60 -20.21
CA ASP A 123 -3.67 3.48 -20.36
C ASP A 123 -3.82 4.38 -19.12
N SER A 124 -4.34 5.59 -19.31
CA SER A 124 -4.67 6.57 -18.26
C SER A 124 -5.57 6.03 -17.13
N GLU A 125 -6.27 4.94 -17.41
CA GLU A 125 -7.10 4.21 -16.49
C GLU A 125 -6.32 3.34 -15.49
N VAL A 126 -5.09 2.95 -15.83
CA VAL A 126 -4.21 2.18 -14.96
C VAL A 126 -3.30 3.13 -14.19
N ARG A 127 -3.21 2.95 -12.87
CA ARG A 127 -2.44 3.82 -11.98
C ARG A 127 -1.60 3.00 -11.02
N PHE A 128 -0.31 3.29 -10.99
CA PHE A 128 0.64 2.74 -10.02
C PHE A 128 1.03 3.82 -9.02
N PHE A 129 0.90 3.49 -7.74
CA PHE A 129 1.32 4.31 -6.62
C PHE A 129 2.39 3.58 -5.81
N LEU A 130 3.43 4.32 -5.41
CA LEU A 130 4.45 3.85 -4.48
C LEU A 130 4.55 4.85 -3.32
N LEU A 131 4.27 4.39 -2.10
CA LEU A 131 4.26 5.20 -0.90
C LEU A 131 5.32 4.73 0.09
N GLU A 132 5.91 5.69 0.79
CA GLU A 132 6.71 5.40 1.98
C GLU A 132 5.85 5.63 3.24
N VAL A 133 5.85 4.67 4.15
CA VAL A 133 5.19 4.78 5.46
C VAL A 133 6.21 5.04 6.57
N GLU A 134 5.85 5.90 7.52
CA GLU A 134 6.68 6.22 8.67
C GLU A 134 5.89 6.08 9.97
N LEU A 135 6.56 5.56 11.01
CA LEU A 135 6.00 5.47 12.35
C LEU A 135 6.67 6.48 13.27
N TRP A 136 5.85 7.27 13.96
CA TRP A 136 6.32 8.32 14.87
C TRP A 136 5.63 8.21 16.22
N LYS A 137 6.41 8.36 17.30
CA LYS A 137 5.91 8.52 18.66
C LYS A 137 6.08 9.96 19.12
N ILE A 138 5.07 10.50 19.81
CA ILE A 138 5.16 11.77 20.53
C ILE A 138 4.95 11.54 22.02
N GLY A 139 5.95 11.92 22.83
CA GLY A 139 5.87 11.92 24.31
C GLY A 139 5.71 10.55 24.95
#